data_AF-A0A100WIJ6-F1
#
_entry.id   AF-A0A100WIJ6-F1
#
_cell.length_a   1.000
_cell.length_b   1.000
_cell.length_c   1.000
_cell.angle_alpha   90.00
_cell.angle_beta   90.00
_cell.angle_gamma   90.00
#
_symmetry.space_group_name_H-M   'P 1'
#
loop_
_entity.id
_entity.type
_entity.pdbx_description
1 polymer ?
#
loop_
_entity_poly.entity_id
_entity_poly.type
_entity_poly.pdbx_seq_one_letter_code
_entity_poly.pdbx_strand_id
1 'polypeptide(L)'
;MPPKPSDMPARRPGTECPTPAKHAYRSQARALRAQRALRLPAGQKDHLHPYRCPGGHWHLTHQTPAEQAEVARRIRRYGRRKPA
;
A
#
# COMPACT_ATOMS: atom_id res chain seq x y z
N MET A 1 10.66 -9.50 34.97
CA MET A 1 9.31 -9.46 34.36
C MET A 1 9.32 -8.41 33.24
N PRO A 2 8.78 -8.69 32.06
CA PRO A 2 8.91 -7.83 30.88
C PRO A 2 8.33 -6.42 31.10
N PRO A 3 8.92 -5.36 30.51
CA PRO A 3 8.52 -3.96 30.70
C PRO A 3 7.15 -3.60 30.10
N LYS A 4 6.57 -2.52 30.64
CA LYS A 4 5.21 -2.00 30.48
C LYS A 4 4.92 -1.35 29.10
N PRO A 5 3.64 -1.28 28.66
CA PRO A 5 3.21 -0.75 27.34
C PRO A 5 3.40 0.77 27.13
N SER A 6 4.10 1.48 28.01
CA SER A 6 4.24 2.94 27.99
C SER A 6 5.51 3.45 27.28
N ASP A 7 6.42 2.54 26.88
CA ASP A 7 7.75 2.84 26.31
C ASP A 7 7.87 2.58 24.79
N MET A 8 6.75 2.43 24.07
CA MET A 8 6.77 2.27 22.59
C MET A 8 6.26 3.52 21.86
N PRO A 9 7.12 4.46 21.45
CA PRO A 9 6.74 5.48 20.49
C PRO A 9 6.87 4.95 19.06
N ALA A 10 5.76 4.46 18.47
CA ALA A 10 5.40 4.66 17.04
C ALA A 10 4.22 3.76 16.60
N ARG A 11 2.98 4.14 16.91
CA ARG A 11 1.83 3.68 16.12
C ARG A 11 0.82 4.80 15.91
N ARG A 12 1.01 5.53 14.81
CA ARG A 12 -0.10 6.19 14.11
C ARG A 12 -0.04 5.89 12.61
N PRO A 13 -0.45 4.70 12.14
CA PRO A 13 -0.96 4.54 10.79
C PRO A 13 -2.44 4.93 10.82
N GLY A 14 -2.73 6.24 10.88
CA GLY A 14 -4.07 6.79 11.11
C GLY A 14 -5.03 6.70 9.92
N THR A 15 -4.84 5.76 9.01
CA THR A 15 -5.86 5.40 8.02
C THR A 15 -5.84 3.90 7.90
N GLU A 16 -6.96 3.28 8.26
CA GLU A 16 -7.22 1.88 7.95
C GLU A 16 -6.89 1.64 6.47
N CYS A 17 -6.36 0.45 6.16
CA CYS A 17 -6.07 0.13 4.76
C CYS A 17 -7.36 0.34 3.96
N PRO A 18 -7.37 1.19 2.91
CA PRO A 18 -8.57 1.46 2.13
C PRO A 18 -9.11 0.21 1.41
N THR A 19 -8.29 -0.85 1.34
CA THR A 19 -8.64 -2.12 0.72
C THR A 19 -8.27 -3.27 1.67
N PRO A 20 -8.99 -3.46 2.78
CA PRO A 20 -8.66 -4.50 3.76
C PRO A 20 -8.87 -5.92 3.18
N ALA A 21 -9.78 -6.06 2.21
CA ALA A 21 -10.02 -7.31 1.49
C ALA A 21 -8.88 -7.72 0.55
N LYS A 22 -7.97 -6.79 0.19
CA LYS A 22 -6.84 -7.09 -0.71
C LYS A 22 -5.65 -7.59 0.09
N HIS A 23 -4.94 -8.57 -0.47
CA HIS A 23 -3.76 -9.13 0.17
C HIS A 23 -2.72 -8.05 0.52
N ALA A 24 -2.33 -8.00 1.79
CA ALA A 24 -1.39 -7.03 2.32
C ALA A 24 0.00 -7.67 2.49
N TYR A 25 0.99 -7.11 1.82
CA TYR A 25 2.38 -7.52 1.95
C TYR A 25 3.11 -6.63 2.97
N ARG A 26 4.02 -7.24 3.73
CA ARG A 26 4.85 -6.53 4.72
C ARG A 26 5.98 -5.72 4.09
N SER A 27 6.34 -6.01 2.83
CA SER A 27 7.43 -5.33 2.12
C SER A 27 7.21 -5.32 0.60
N GLN A 28 7.83 -4.36 -0.09
CA GLN A 28 7.80 -4.25 -1.55
C GLN A 28 8.35 -5.52 -2.22
N ALA A 29 9.45 -6.06 -1.70
CA ALA A 29 10.07 -7.27 -2.23
C ALA A 29 9.12 -8.48 -2.20
N ARG A 30 8.30 -8.61 -1.14
CA ARG A 30 7.27 -9.65 -1.08
C ARG A 30 6.15 -9.43 -2.10
N ALA A 31 5.73 -8.19 -2.31
CA ALA A 31 4.74 -7.86 -3.33
C ALA A 31 5.26 -8.19 -4.74
N LEU A 32 6.51 -7.86 -5.05
CA LEU A 32 7.16 -8.20 -6.34
C LEU A 32 7.31 -9.71 -6.54
N ARG A 33 7.69 -10.45 -5.49
CA ARG A 33 7.73 -11.93 -5.56
C ARG A 33 6.35 -12.51 -5.87
N ALA A 34 5.30 -11.98 -5.22
CA ALA A 34 3.93 -12.40 -5.48
C ALA A 34 3.49 -12.05 -6.92
N GLN A 35 3.81 -10.85 -7.41
CA GLN A 35 3.57 -10.47 -8.80
C GLN A 35 4.20 -11.47 -9.78
N ARG A 36 5.46 -11.84 -9.57
CA ARG A 36 6.17 -12.81 -10.44
C ARG A 36 5.60 -14.22 -10.32
N ALA A 37 5.06 -14.58 -9.15
CA ALA A 37 4.45 -15.88 -8.91
C ALA A 37 3.06 -16.01 -9.56
N LEU A 38 2.40 -14.90 -9.89
CA LEU A 38 1.16 -14.91 -10.66
C LEU A 38 1.50 -15.42 -12.08
N ARG A 39 1.18 -16.68 -12.33
CA ARG A 39 1.22 -17.28 -13.66
C ARG A 39 0.07 -16.71 -14.49
N LEU A 40 0.24 -15.48 -14.97
CA LEU A 40 -0.69 -14.88 -15.91
C LEU A 40 -0.59 -15.64 -17.25
N PRO A 41 -1.72 -15.95 -17.91
CA PRO A 41 -1.71 -16.60 -19.20
C PRO A 41 -0.92 -15.75 -20.20
N ALA A 42 -0.09 -16.40 -21.03
CA ALA A 42 0.69 -15.75 -22.07
C ALA A 42 -0.25 -14.90 -22.97
N GLY A 43 -0.04 -13.59 -22.98
CA GLY A 43 -0.86 -12.64 -23.74
C GLY A 43 -1.66 -11.64 -22.90
N GLN A 44 -1.92 -11.90 -21.62
CA GLN A 44 -2.47 -10.90 -20.70
C GLN A 44 -1.34 -10.17 -19.95
N LYS A 45 -1.03 -8.97 -20.42
CA LYS A 45 -0.11 -8.03 -19.75
C LYS A 45 -0.83 -7.26 -18.64
N ASP A 46 -1.52 -7.94 -17.73
CA ASP A 46 -2.00 -7.30 -16.50
C ASP A 46 -0.82 -7.17 -15.53
N HIS A 47 0.08 -6.22 -15.82
CA HIS A 47 1.21 -5.91 -14.97
C HIS A 47 0.70 -5.28 -13.66
N LEU A 48 0.64 -6.10 -12.62
CA LEU A 48 0.35 -5.64 -11.27
C LEU A 48 1.55 -4.91 -10.67
N HIS A 49 1.41 -3.62 -10.41
CA HIS A 49 2.43 -2.79 -9.80
C HIS A 49 2.27 -2.72 -8.28
N PRO A 50 3.37 -2.79 -7.51
CA PRO A 50 3.32 -2.61 -6.06
C PRO A 50 3.10 -1.14 -5.70
N TYR A 51 2.21 -0.88 -4.75
CA TYR A 51 2.05 0.44 -4.13
C TYR A 51 1.98 0.32 -2.60
N ARG A 52 2.37 1.39 -1.90
CA ARG A 52 2.28 1.47 -0.44
C ARG A 52 1.02 2.24 -0.06
N CYS A 53 0.14 1.63 0.72
CA CYS A 53 -1.08 2.27 1.20
C CYS A 53 -0.81 3.20 2.40
N PRO A 54 -1.73 4.15 2.70
CA PRO A 54 -1.62 5.03 3.86
C PRO A 54 -1.53 4.28 5.21
N GLY A 55 -2.15 3.10 5.29
CA GLY A 55 -2.06 2.21 6.45
C GLY A 55 -0.69 1.50 6.62
N GLY A 56 0.26 1.74 5.71
CA GLY A 56 1.64 1.26 5.82
C GLY A 56 1.90 -0.12 5.21
N HIS A 57 0.90 -0.74 4.57
CA HIS A 57 1.02 -2.04 3.91
C HIS A 57 1.34 -1.89 2.41
N TRP A 58 1.94 -2.93 1.82
CA TRP A 58 2.18 -3.02 0.39
C TRP A 58 1.07 -3.83 -0.29
N HIS A 59 0.57 -3.35 -1.42
CA HIS A 59 -0.48 -4.01 -2.19
C HIS A 59 -0.12 -4.02 -3.68
N LEU A 60 -0.80 -4.84 -4.45
CA LEU A 60 -0.69 -4.90 -5.91
C LEU A 60 -1.90 -4.19 -6.55
N THR A 61 -1.64 -3.40 -7.60
CA THR A 61 -2.66 -2.67 -8.35
C THR A 61 -2.35 -2.69 -9.84
N HIS A 62 -3.36 -2.60 -10.70
CA HIS A 62 -3.16 -2.45 -12.15
C HIS A 62 -2.74 -1.03 -12.53
N GLN A 63 -2.85 -0.07 -11.61
CA GLN A 63 -2.39 1.31 -11.85
C GLN A 63 -0.88 1.31 -12.07
N THR A 64 -0.47 1.88 -13.19
CA THR A 64 0.93 2.13 -13.53
C THR A 64 1.58 3.06 -12.51
N PRO A 65 2.92 3.06 -12.38
CA PRO A 65 3.62 3.98 -11.49
C PRO A 65 3.30 5.46 -11.76
N ALA A 66 3.03 5.83 -13.02
CA ALA A 66 2.64 7.20 -13.39
C ALA A 66 1.26 7.57 -12.85
N GLU A 67 0.27 6.69 -13.00
CA GLU A 67 -1.07 6.88 -12.44
C GLU A 67 -1.04 6.94 -10.91
N GLN A 68 -0.23 6.08 -10.27
CA GLN A 68 -0.02 6.12 -8.83
C GLN A 68 0.54 7.46 -8.35
N ALA A 69 1.51 8.03 -9.09
CA ALA A 69 2.08 9.33 -8.78
C ALA A 69 1.04 10.45 -8.95
N GLU A 70 0.18 10.36 -9.96
CA GLU A 70 -0.94 11.29 -10.14
C GLU A 70 -1.94 11.20 -8.98
N VAL A 71 -2.34 9.99 -8.58
CA VAL A 71 -3.23 9.75 -7.45
C VAL A 71 -2.60 10.29 -6.17
N ALA A 72 -1.32 10.03 -5.92
CA ALA A 72 -0.61 10.57 -4.78
C ALA A 72 -0.56 12.11 -4.79
N ARG A 73 -0.36 12.72 -5.96
CA ARG A 73 -0.42 14.18 -6.15
C ARG A 73 -1.81 14.73 -5.86
N ARG A 74 -2.88 14.07 -6.32
CA ARG A 74 -4.27 14.44 -6.02
C ARG A 74 -4.56 14.31 -4.53
N ILE A 75 -4.16 13.22 -3.88
CA ILE A 75 -4.30 13.03 -2.43
C ILE A 75 -3.53 14.11 -1.66
N ARG A 76 -2.32 14.49 -2.07
CA ARG A 76 -1.58 15.59 -1.43
C ARG A 76 -2.30 16.94 -1.60
N ARG A 77 -2.87 17.20 -2.78
CA ARG A 77 -3.61 18.42 -3.10
C ARG A 77 -4.92 18.52 -2.29
N TYR A 78 -5.69 17.44 -2.20
CA TYR A 78 -7.01 17.42 -1.58
C TYR A 78 -7.01 16.97 -0.11
N GLY A 79 -6.05 16.15 0.31
CA GLY A 79 -5.93 15.62 1.67
C GLY A 79 -5.45 16.63 2.71
N ARG A 80 -4.98 17.83 2.30
CA ARG A 80 -4.80 18.99 3.20
C ARG A 80 -6.12 19.73 3.49
N ARG A 81 -7.17 19.51 2.71
CA ARG A 81 -8.53 20.01 2.95
C ARG A 81 -9.35 18.91 3.63
N LYS A 82 -9.08 18.65 4.90
CA LYS A 82 -10.10 18.08 5.78
C LYS A 82 -10.36 19.12 6.86
N PRO A 83 -11.50 19.83 6.85
CA PRO A 83 -11.87 20.66 7.99
C PRO A 83 -12.06 19.76 9.21
N ALA A 84 -11.65 20.29 10.36
CA ALA A 84 -11.77 19.68 11.67
C ALA A 84 -13.24 19.41 12.05
#